data_AF-A0ABD5DT50-F1
#
_entry.id   AF-A0ABD5DT50-F1
#
_cell.length_a   1.000
_cell.length_b   1.000
_cell.length_c   1.000
_cell.angle_alpha   90.00
_cell.angle_beta   90.00
_cell.angle_gamma   90.00
#
_symmetry.space_group_name_H-M   'P 1'
#
loop_
_entity.id
_entity.type
_entity.pdbx_description
1 polymer ?
#
loop_
_entity_poly.entity_id
_entity_poly.type
_entity_poly.pdbx_seq_one_letter_code
_entity_poly.pdbx_strand_id
1 'polypeptide(L)'
;NEFSASGLGRAYSGEGAIADDAGNASRNPALIMMFDRPTMSAGAVFVDPGVNVSGTSPTGKSLKADNIAPTAWVPNFHFVAPINDQFGWGASITSNYGLATEYNDDYAAGSMGGKTDLTTANFNLSGAYRLDSNWS
;
A
#
# COMPACT_ATOMS: atom_id res chain seq x y z
N ASN A 1 3.49 0.27 -0.49
CA ASN A 1 3.33 -0.40 -1.79
C ASN A 1 2.30 -1.53 -1.73
N GLU A 2 1.59 -1.71 -0.62
CA GLU A 2 0.79 -2.89 -0.29
C GLU A 2 -0.63 -2.81 -0.87
N PHE A 3 -0.73 -2.57 -2.19
CA PHE A 3 -2.01 -2.38 -2.86
C PHE A 3 -2.61 -3.67 -3.43
N SER A 4 -1.88 -4.79 -3.58
CA SER A 4 -2.47 -6.07 -3.98
C SER A 4 -1.66 -7.27 -3.47
N ALA A 5 -2.33 -8.39 -3.20
CA ALA A 5 -1.69 -9.63 -2.75
C ALA A 5 -0.90 -10.34 -3.87
N SER A 6 -1.36 -10.22 -5.11
CA SER A 6 -0.65 -10.69 -6.32
C SER A 6 0.66 -9.91 -6.54
N GLY A 7 0.62 -8.58 -6.33
CA GLY A 7 1.79 -7.72 -6.35
C GLY A 7 2.79 -8.07 -5.25
N LEU A 8 2.32 -8.35 -4.02
CA LEU A 8 3.18 -8.83 -2.93
C LEU A 8 3.94 -10.10 -3.33
N GLY A 9 3.26 -11.07 -3.96
CA GLY A 9 3.88 -12.31 -4.44
C GLY A 9 4.94 -12.12 -5.53
N ARG A 10 4.91 -10.99 -6.25
CA ARG A 10 5.90 -10.61 -7.27
C ARG A 10 6.89 -9.53 -6.80
N ALA A 11 6.90 -9.22 -5.51
CA ALA A 11 7.66 -8.08 -4.96
C ALA A 11 7.36 -6.74 -5.67
N TYR A 12 6.12 -6.56 -6.14
CA TYR A 12 5.62 -5.40 -6.87
C TYR A 12 6.38 -5.07 -8.16
N SER A 13 6.94 -6.08 -8.83
CA SER A 13 7.61 -5.93 -10.12
C SER A 13 6.63 -5.97 -11.29
N GLY A 14 6.69 -4.97 -12.19
CA GLY A 14 5.89 -4.96 -13.43
C GLY A 14 4.42 -4.51 -13.28
N GLU A 15 4.04 -3.97 -12.13
CA GLU A 15 2.63 -3.71 -11.78
C GLU A 15 1.92 -2.63 -12.63
N GLY A 16 2.62 -1.93 -13.52
CA GLY A 16 2.03 -0.99 -14.48
C GLY A 16 1.76 -1.60 -15.87
N ALA A 17 2.16 -2.86 -16.10
CA ALA A 17 2.07 -3.55 -17.39
C ALA A 17 1.42 -4.94 -17.31
N ILE A 18 1.07 -5.41 -16.10
CA ILE A 18 0.36 -6.67 -15.85
C ILE A 18 -1.10 -6.32 -15.53
N ALA A 19 -2.07 -6.99 -16.15
CA ALA A 19 -3.50 -6.75 -15.95
C ALA A 19 -4.26 -8.01 -15.52
N ASP A 20 -3.56 -8.95 -14.86
CA ASP A 20 -4.14 -10.23 -14.42
C ASP A 20 -5.25 -10.03 -13.35
N ASP A 21 -5.21 -8.91 -12.62
CA ASP A 21 -6.25 -8.53 -11.66
C ASP A 21 -6.48 -7.01 -11.60
N ALA A 22 -7.66 -6.61 -11.11
CA ALA A 22 -8.09 -5.22 -11.03
C ALA A 22 -7.19 -4.31 -10.17
N GLY A 23 -6.30 -4.88 -9.36
CA GLY A 23 -5.35 -4.14 -8.52
C GLY A 23 -4.40 -3.28 -9.34
N ASN A 24 -4.00 -3.74 -10.52
CA ASN A 24 -3.08 -3.02 -11.39
C ASN A 24 -3.68 -1.73 -11.98
N ALA A 25 -5.01 -1.64 -12.10
CA ALA A 25 -5.69 -0.43 -12.55
C ALA A 25 -5.51 0.76 -11.57
N SER A 26 -5.28 0.49 -10.28
CA SER A 26 -4.92 1.53 -9.31
C SER A 26 -3.53 2.13 -9.55
N ARG A 27 -2.64 1.37 -10.20
CA ARG A 27 -1.26 1.77 -10.50
C ARG A 27 -1.15 2.41 -11.89
N ASN A 28 -1.90 1.90 -12.87
CA ASN A 28 -2.00 2.46 -14.21
C ASN A 28 -3.47 2.46 -14.68
N PRO A 29 -4.13 3.62 -14.73
CA PRO A 29 -5.50 3.75 -15.22
C PRO A 29 -5.74 3.18 -16.63
N ALA A 30 -4.76 3.25 -17.53
CA ALA A 30 -4.91 2.73 -18.89
C ALA A 30 -5.22 1.23 -18.94
N LEU A 31 -4.79 0.47 -17.91
CA LEU A 31 -5.08 -0.96 -17.79
C LEU A 31 -6.56 -1.27 -17.60
N ILE A 32 -7.40 -0.28 -17.25
CA ILE A 32 -8.87 -0.43 -17.22
C ILE A 32 -9.39 -0.98 -18.55
N MET A 33 -8.81 -0.56 -19.68
CA MET A 33 -9.26 -1.01 -20.99
C MET A 33 -8.87 -2.46 -21.31
N MET A 34 -7.97 -3.08 -20.53
CA MET A 34 -7.64 -4.50 -20.68
C MET A 34 -8.71 -5.44 -20.11
N PHE A 35 -9.68 -4.91 -19.34
CA PHE A 35 -10.78 -5.70 -18.77
C PHE A 35 -12.00 -5.68 -19.69
N ASP A 36 -12.54 -6.86 -19.99
CA ASP A 36 -13.73 -7.07 -20.84
C ASP A 36 -15.04 -7.10 -20.04
N ARG A 37 -14.97 -7.20 -18.71
CA ARG A 37 -16.12 -7.26 -17.80
C ARG A 37 -15.83 -6.59 -16.44
N PRO A 38 -16.88 -6.22 -15.68
CA PRO A 38 -16.71 -5.77 -14.30
C PRO A 38 -15.89 -6.78 -13.48
N THR A 39 -14.79 -6.30 -12.91
CA THR A 39 -13.82 -7.10 -12.16
C THR A 39 -13.52 -6.42 -10.84
N MET A 40 -13.55 -7.20 -9.77
CA MET A 40 -13.23 -6.72 -8.43
C MET A 40 -12.09 -7.54 -7.83
N SER A 41 -11.23 -6.88 -7.05
CA SER A 41 -10.16 -7.49 -6.28
C SER A 41 -10.14 -6.85 -4.90
N ALA A 42 -10.09 -7.66 -3.85
CA ALA A 42 -10.05 -7.19 -2.49
C ALA A 42 -9.16 -8.10 -1.66
N GLY A 43 -8.43 -7.53 -0.72
CA GLY A 43 -7.56 -8.28 0.17
C GLY A 43 -6.98 -7.41 1.27
N ALA A 44 -6.07 -7.98 2.04
CA ALA A 44 -5.28 -7.24 2.99
C ALA A 44 -3.88 -7.87 3.11
N VAL A 45 -2.90 -7.05 3.44
CA VAL A 45 -1.54 -7.49 3.77
C VAL A 45 -1.33 -7.32 5.27
N PHE A 46 -0.88 -8.38 5.92
CA PHE A 46 -0.41 -8.31 7.30
C PHE A 46 1.09 -8.01 7.30
N VAL A 47 1.47 -6.94 7.99
CA VAL A 47 2.86 -6.49 8.12
C VAL A 47 3.29 -6.70 9.57
N ASP A 48 4.33 -7.52 9.76
CA ASP A 48 4.95 -7.80 11.06
C ASP A 48 6.42 -7.32 11.07
N PRO A 49 6.68 -6.07 11.48
CA PRO A 49 8.01 -5.47 11.40
C PRO A 49 8.83 -5.74 12.68
N GLY A 50 9.94 -6.48 12.55
CA GLY A 50 10.90 -6.70 13.65
C GLY A 50 11.95 -5.60 13.79
N VAL A 51 11.56 -4.38 14.18
CA VAL A 51 12.49 -3.24 14.34
C VAL A 51 13.00 -3.14 15.78
N ASN A 52 14.32 -3.25 15.94
CA ASN A 52 15.00 -3.10 17.24
C ASN A 52 15.98 -1.94 17.21
N VAL A 53 16.07 -1.21 18.31
CA VAL A 53 17.01 -0.10 18.52
C VAL A 53 17.95 -0.46 19.66
N SER A 54 19.24 -0.17 19.48
CA SER A 54 20.28 -0.40 20.49
C SER A 54 21.21 0.80 20.58
N GLY A 55 21.64 1.13 21.79
CA GLY A 55 22.64 2.18 22.02
C GLY A 55 22.76 2.55 23.49
N THR A 56 23.67 3.48 23.77
CA THR A 56 23.88 4.04 25.12
C THR A 56 23.86 5.56 25.01
N SER A 57 23.05 6.21 25.85
CA SER A 57 22.97 7.66 25.94
C SER A 57 24.28 8.24 26.47
N PRO A 58 24.65 9.49 26.12
CA PRO A 58 25.74 10.22 26.79
C PRO A 58 25.59 10.31 28.32
N THR A 59 24.38 10.12 28.84
CA THR A 59 24.08 10.04 30.28
C THR A 59 24.34 8.65 30.90
N GLY A 60 24.79 7.68 30.11
CA GLY A 60 25.05 6.28 30.52
C GLY A 60 23.81 5.38 30.54
N LYS A 61 22.60 5.91 30.30
CA LYS A 61 21.37 5.11 30.22
C LYS A 61 21.30 4.29 28.93
N SER A 62 20.68 3.11 29.02
CA SER A 62 20.40 2.27 27.85
C SER A 62 19.39 2.95 26.91
N LEU A 63 19.67 2.89 25.61
CA LEU A 63 18.75 3.24 24.52
C LEU A 63 18.21 1.98 23.82
N LYS A 64 18.25 0.83 24.50
CA LYS A 64 17.67 -0.40 23.97
C LYS A 64 16.15 -0.27 23.93
N ALA A 65 15.56 -0.48 22.77
CA ALA A 65 14.12 -0.60 22.58
C ALA A 65 13.87 -1.70 21.56
N ASP A 66 13.27 -2.80 22.03
CA ASP A 66 12.98 -3.96 21.19
C ASP A 66 11.56 -3.84 20.62
N ASN A 67 11.38 -4.27 19.38
CA ASN A 67 10.10 -4.33 18.68
C ASN A 67 9.28 -3.03 18.71
N ILE A 68 9.92 -1.93 18.31
CA ILE A 68 9.32 -0.59 18.35
C ILE A 68 8.29 -0.35 17.25
N ALA A 69 8.14 -1.27 16.29
CA ALA A 69 7.19 -1.15 15.19
C ALA A 69 6.07 -2.18 15.42
N PRO A 70 4.83 -1.75 15.69
CA PRO A 70 3.72 -2.67 15.87
C PRO A 70 3.30 -3.32 14.54
N THR A 71 2.59 -4.43 14.64
CA THR A 71 2.00 -5.09 13.48
C THR A 71 0.85 -4.27 12.90
N ALA A 72 0.63 -4.36 11.59
CA ALA A 72 -0.39 -3.60 10.89
C ALA A 72 -1.12 -4.44 9.85
N TRP A 73 -2.41 -4.15 9.67
CA TRP A 73 -3.21 -4.66 8.57
C TRP A 73 -3.41 -3.56 7.53
N VAL A 74 -3.03 -3.84 6.29
CA VAL A 74 -3.19 -2.92 5.17
C VAL A 74 -4.22 -3.49 4.19
N PRO A 75 -5.50 -3.07 4.28
CA PRO A 75 -6.52 -3.50 3.34
C PRO A 75 -6.33 -2.85 1.97
N ASN A 76 -6.74 -3.56 0.94
CA ASN A 76 -6.83 -3.05 -0.42
C ASN A 76 -8.14 -3.52 -1.08
N PHE A 77 -8.74 -2.64 -1.86
CA PHE A 77 -9.94 -2.91 -2.63
C PHE A 77 -9.82 -2.21 -3.98
N HIS A 78 -10.20 -2.91 -5.04
CA HIS A 78 -10.15 -2.43 -6.41
C HIS A 78 -11.37 -2.92 -7.17
N PHE A 79 -11.91 -2.04 -7.98
CA PHE A 79 -13.03 -2.30 -8.86
C PHE A 79 -12.75 -1.66 -10.21
N VAL A 80 -12.98 -2.40 -11.28
CA VAL A 80 -12.87 -1.91 -12.66
C VAL A 80 -14.10 -2.34 -13.41
N ALA A 81 -14.68 -1.44 -14.19
CA ALA A 81 -15.81 -1.72 -15.06
C ALA A 81 -15.63 -1.04 -16.43
N PRO A 82 -15.58 -1.83 -17.52
CA PRO A 82 -15.69 -1.26 -18.86
C PRO A 82 -17.11 -0.71 -19.07
N ILE A 83 -17.22 0.43 -19.73
CA ILE A 83 -18.49 1.04 -20.16
C ILE A 83 -18.81 0.61 -21.59
N ASN A 84 -17.80 0.64 -22.46
CA ASN A 84 -17.84 0.20 -23.85
C ASN A 84 -16.42 -0.11 -24.34
N ASP A 85 -16.25 -0.42 -25.63
CA ASP A 85 -14.96 -0.79 -26.23
C ASP A 85 -13.89 0.32 -26.18
N GLN A 86 -14.31 1.57 -25.91
CA GLN A 86 -13.46 2.76 -25.89
C GLN A 86 -13.30 3.37 -24.50
N PHE A 87 -14.23 3.17 -23.58
CA PHE A 87 -14.24 3.80 -22.26
C PHE A 87 -14.46 2.80 -21.14
N GLY A 88 -13.76 3.01 -20.04
CA GLY A 88 -13.96 2.30 -18.79
C GLY A 88 -13.65 3.19 -17.60
N TRP A 89 -14.05 2.73 -16.42
CA TRP A 89 -13.71 3.39 -15.16
C TRP A 89 -13.30 2.37 -14.12
N GLY A 90 -12.58 2.85 -13.11
CA GLY A 90 -12.17 2.04 -11.97
C GLY A 90 -12.09 2.88 -10.72
N ALA A 91 -12.30 2.23 -9.59
CA ALA A 91 -12.15 2.80 -8.26
C ALA A 91 -11.26 1.88 -7.42
N SER A 92 -10.42 2.47 -6.58
CA SER A 92 -9.60 1.71 -5.63
C SER A 92 -9.48 2.42 -4.30
N ILE A 93 -9.39 1.61 -3.25
CA ILE A 93 -9.13 2.01 -1.88
C ILE A 93 -7.87 1.27 -1.47
N THR A 94 -6.81 2.01 -1.18
CA THR A 94 -5.50 1.47 -0.85
C THR A 94 -4.88 2.26 0.28
N SER A 95 -3.80 1.75 0.87
CA SER A 95 -2.90 2.55 1.70
C SER A 95 -1.53 2.57 1.05
N ASN A 96 -1.02 3.76 0.76
CA ASN A 96 0.30 3.93 0.14
C ASN A 96 1.38 4.31 1.15
N TYR A 97 0.99 4.87 2.29
CA TYR A 97 1.88 5.29 3.37
C TYR A 97 1.35 4.83 4.72
N GLY A 98 2.23 4.23 5.51
CA GLY A 98 1.94 3.83 6.88
C GLY A 98 3.23 3.91 7.69
N LEU A 99 3.17 4.51 8.87
CA LEU A 99 4.27 4.48 9.83
C LEU A 99 3.69 4.35 11.23
N ALA A 100 4.05 3.29 11.93
CA ALA A 100 3.75 3.16 13.34
C ALA A 100 5.05 2.85 14.08
N THR A 101 5.38 3.66 15.07
CA THR A 101 6.46 3.39 16.02
C THR A 101 6.01 3.73 17.43
N GLU A 102 6.32 2.86 18.38
CA GLU A 102 5.94 2.99 19.78
C GLU A 102 7.13 2.61 20.65
N TYR A 103 7.60 3.57 21.44
CA TYR A 103 8.60 3.39 22.48
C TYR A 103 7.91 3.49 23.85
N ASN A 104 8.46 2.83 24.87
CA ASN A 104 7.94 2.97 26.24
C ASN A 104 7.98 4.43 26.71
N ASP A 105 7.02 4.82 27.54
CA ASP A 105 6.91 6.18 28.08
C ASP A 105 8.11 6.60 28.94
N ASP A 106 8.83 5.64 29.52
CA ASP A 106 10.03 5.83 30.33
C ASP A 106 11.35 5.73 29.53
N TYR A 107 11.26 5.62 28.19
CA TYR A 107 12.41 5.47 27.34
C TYR A 107 13.41 6.63 27.52
N ALA A 108 14.69 6.29 27.68
CA ALA A 108 15.73 7.25 28.04
C ALA A 108 15.96 8.35 26.99
N ALA A 109 15.49 8.15 25.75
CA ALA A 109 15.45 9.18 24.71
C ALA A 109 14.01 9.53 24.30
N GLY A 110 13.06 9.54 25.24
CA GLY A 110 11.64 9.86 25.01
C GLY A 110 11.38 11.20 24.33
N SER A 111 12.32 12.16 24.37
CA SER A 111 12.22 13.41 23.60
C SER A 111 12.43 13.24 22.08
N MET A 112 13.01 12.13 21.65
CA MET A 112 13.23 11.75 20.24
C MET A 112 12.56 10.43 19.87
N GLY A 113 12.05 9.69 20.86
CA GLY A 113 11.15 8.55 20.72
C GLY A 113 9.72 8.92 21.11
N GLY A 114 8.94 7.93 21.52
CA GLY A 114 7.53 8.07 21.90
C GLY A 114 6.61 7.32 20.95
N LYS A 115 5.41 7.85 20.71
CA LYS A 115 4.43 7.24 19.80
C LYS A 115 4.30 8.07 18.53
N THR A 116 4.59 7.46 17.39
CA THR A 116 4.32 8.02 16.06
C THR A 116 3.35 7.09 15.35
N ASP A 117 2.22 7.62 14.90
CA ASP A 117 1.25 6.88 14.10
C ASP A 117 0.84 7.74 12.90
N LEU A 118 1.04 7.18 11.71
CA LEU A 118 0.62 7.71 10.45
C LEU A 118 -0.11 6.59 9.71
N THR A 119 -1.42 6.72 9.66
CA THR A 119 -2.28 5.86 8.86
C THR A 119 -2.81 6.66 7.67
N THR A 120 -2.63 6.15 6.46
CA THR A 120 -3.21 6.77 5.26
C THR A 120 -4.25 5.88 4.60
N ALA A 121 -5.27 6.50 4.04
CA ALA A 121 -6.21 5.85 3.13
C ALA A 121 -6.25 6.68 1.85
N ASN A 122 -6.01 6.01 0.72
CA ASN A 122 -6.06 6.60 -0.60
C ASN A 122 -7.31 6.08 -1.32
N PHE A 123 -8.18 7.00 -1.70
CA PHE A 123 -9.33 6.74 -2.53
C PHE A 123 -9.01 7.25 -3.93
N ASN A 124 -8.98 6.35 -4.90
CA ASN A 124 -8.71 6.68 -6.29
C ASN A 124 -9.94 6.34 -7.13
N LEU A 125 -10.34 7.29 -7.97
CA LEU A 125 -11.33 7.10 -9.02
C LEU A 125 -10.66 7.51 -10.33
N SER A 126 -10.64 6.60 -11.29
CA SER A 126 -9.94 6.78 -12.56
C SER A 126 -10.83 6.37 -13.73
N GLY A 127 -10.64 7.04 -14.87
CA GLY A 127 -11.24 6.68 -16.14
C GLY A 127 -10.15 6.41 -17.17
N ALA A 128 -10.45 5.57 -18.16
CA ALA A 128 -9.56 5.27 -19.26
C ALA A 128 -10.28 5.40 -20.59
N TYR A 129 -9.50 5.75 -21.62
CA TYR A 129 -9.97 5.88 -22.99
C TYR A 129 -9.02 5.15 -23.94
N ARG A 130 -9.52 4.14 -24.66
CA ARG A 130 -8.77 3.47 -25.72
C ARG A 130 -8.80 4.29 -26.99
N LEU A 131 -7.63 4.81 -27.40
CA LEU A 131 -7.48 5.63 -28.59
C LEU A 131 -7.39 4.77 -29.86
N ASP A 132 -6.67 3.65 -29.79
CA ASP A 132 -6.59 2.64 -30.86
C ASP A 132 -6.31 1.23 -30.28
N SER A 133 -6.09 0.23 -31.14
CA SER A 133 -5.83 -1.15 -30.72
C SER A 133 -4.53 -1.35 -29.94
N ASN A 134 -3.62 -0.38 -29.96
CA ASN A 134 -2.29 -0.44 -29.34
C ASN A 134 -2.12 0.57 -28.19
N TRP A 135 -2.97 1.59 -28.10
CA TRP A 135 -2.84 2.71 -27.15
C TRP A 135 -4.15 3.04 -26.43
N SER A 136 -4.02 3.20 -25.12
CA SER A 136 -5.06 3.58 -24.15
C SER A 136 -4.49 4.47 -23.06
#